data_AF-A0ABD2MGZ3-F1
#
_entry.id   AF-A0ABD2MGZ3-F1
#
_cell.length_a   1.000
_cell.length_b   1.000
_cell.length_c   1.000
_cell.angle_alpha   90.00
_cell.angle_beta   90.00
_cell.angle_gamma   90.00
#
_symmetry.space_group_name_H-M   'P 1'
#
loop_
_entity.id
_entity.type
_entity.pdbx_description
1 polymer ?
#
loop_
_entity_poly.entity_id
_entity_poly.type
_entity_poly.pdbx_seq_one_letter_code
_entity_poly.pdbx_strand_id
1 'polypeptide(L)' 'MGCELGKLAKSGGSGHNQKSEEAAAPAAVQVDSRLPLTAKQKYSMLASWRGISRAMESTGVTMFL' A
#
# COMPACT_ATOMS: atom_id res chain seq x y z
N MET A 1 -19.74 4.21 25.82
CA MET A 1 -19.92 4.27 24.35
C MET A 1 -18.96 3.25 23.75
N GLY A 2 -19.41 1.98 23.63
CA GLY A 2 -18.59 0.87 23.16
C GLY A 2 -18.80 0.64 21.67
N CYS A 3 -17.71 0.55 20.90
CA CYS A 3 -17.75 0.29 19.46
C CYS A 3 -17.88 -1.22 19.19
N GLU A 4 -19.02 -1.61 18.61
CA GLU A 4 -19.29 -2.96 18.12
C GLU A 4 -18.69 -3.16 16.71
N LEU A 5 -17.38 -3.45 16.62
CA LEU A 5 -16.72 -3.81 15.33
C LEU A 5 -16.46 -5.32 15.17
N GLY A 6 -16.94 -6.15 16.09
CA GLY A 6 -16.66 -7.60 16.11
C GLY A 6 -17.54 -8.48 15.19
N LYS A 7 -18.60 -7.94 14.57
CA LYS A 7 -19.64 -8.75 13.92
C LYS A 7 -19.47 -9.02 12.41
N LEU A 8 -18.40 -8.54 11.77
CA LEU A 8 -18.12 -8.88 10.37
C LEU A 8 -17.14 -10.05 10.18
N ALA A 9 -16.54 -10.56 11.27
CA ALA A 9 -15.51 -11.60 11.18
C ALA A 9 -16.04 -13.05 11.08
N LYS A 10 -17.38 -13.26 11.02
CA LYS A 10 -17.96 -14.61 11.08
C LYS A 10 -19.11 -14.82 10.10
N SER A 11 -18.82 -14.75 8.80
CA SER A 11 -19.65 -15.40 7.79
C SER A 11 -18.77 -15.95 6.64
N GLY A 12 -18.45 -17.25 6.76
CA GLY A 12 -18.39 -18.22 5.67
C GLY A 12 -17.37 -18.03 4.54
N GLY A 13 -16.33 -18.87 4.55
CA GLY A 13 -15.55 -19.17 3.34
C GLY A 13 -14.27 -19.98 3.61
N SER A 14 -14.41 -21.29 3.82
CA SER A 14 -13.27 -22.22 3.72
C SER A 14 -12.79 -22.27 2.27
N GLY A 15 -11.53 -21.92 2.03
CA GLY A 15 -10.93 -21.95 0.70
C GLY A 15 -9.45 -21.61 0.75
N HIS A 16 -8.61 -22.64 0.66
CA HIS A 16 -7.16 -22.56 0.49
C HIS A 16 -6.80 -21.72 -0.76
N ASN A 17 -6.14 -20.57 -0.57
CA ASN A 17 -5.14 -20.10 -1.52
C ASN A 17 -4.26 -19.03 -0.86
N GLN A 18 -3.01 -19.38 -0.56
CA GLN A 18 -1.94 -18.40 -0.45
C GLN A 18 -1.75 -17.78 -1.84
N LYS A 19 -2.53 -16.75 -2.14
CA LYS A 19 -2.23 -15.82 -3.21
C LYS A 19 -1.71 -14.57 -2.52
N SER A 20 -0.39 -14.37 -2.63
CA SER A 20 0.22 -13.07 -2.38
C SER A 20 -0.60 -12.05 -3.17
N GLU A 21 -1.47 -11.32 -2.48
CA GLU A 21 -2.12 -10.14 -3.04
C GLU A 21 -1.00 -9.12 -3.21
N GLU A 22 -0.30 -9.21 -4.36
CA GLU A 22 0.22 -8.04 -5.04
C GLU A 22 -0.92 -7.04 -5.03
N ALA A 23 -0.84 -6.06 -4.12
CA ALA A 23 -1.88 -5.07 -3.92
C ALA A 23 -2.09 -4.40 -5.27
N ALA A 24 -3.15 -4.80 -5.98
CA ALA A 24 -3.45 -4.29 -7.30
C ALA A 24 -3.43 -2.78 -7.18
N ALA A 25 -2.42 -2.16 -7.80
CA ALA A 25 -2.23 -0.72 -7.73
C ALA A 25 -3.59 -0.10 -8.08
N PRO A 26 -4.15 0.76 -7.22
CA PRO A 26 -5.48 1.32 -7.47
C PRO A 26 -5.42 1.94 -8.86
N ALA A 27 -6.35 1.52 -9.75
CA ALA A 27 -6.39 1.96 -11.14
C ALA A 27 -6.10 3.45 -11.17
N ALA A 28 -4.92 3.81 -11.68
CA ALA A 28 -4.39 5.15 -11.51
C ALA A 28 -5.31 6.08 -12.28
N VAL A 29 -6.19 6.77 -11.57
CA VAL A 29 -6.94 7.90 -12.12
C VAL A 29 -5.87 8.81 -12.70
N GLN A 30 -5.91 9.04 -14.01
CA GLN A 30 -4.99 9.96 -14.68
C GLN A 30 -5.30 11.37 -14.20
N VAL A 31 -4.70 11.74 -13.08
CA VAL A 31 -4.70 13.09 -12.53
C VAL A 31 -3.54 13.84 -13.17
N ASP A 32 -3.76 15.10 -13.55
CA ASP A 32 -2.68 15.98 -14.05
C ASP A 32 -1.54 16.00 -13.04
N SER A 33 -0.36 15.54 -13.45
CA SER A 33 0.81 15.35 -12.59
C SER A 33 1.41 16.67 -12.08
N ARG A 34 1.01 17.80 -12.66
CA ARG A 34 1.42 19.15 -12.21
C ARG A 34 0.64 19.60 -10.99
N LEU A 35 -0.48 18.94 -10.68
CA LEU A 35 -1.25 19.27 -9.50
C LEU A 35 -0.48 18.87 -8.23
N PRO A 36 -0.59 19.66 -7.15
CA PRO A 36 0.04 19.31 -5.88
C PRO A 36 -0.41 17.94 -5.39
N LEU A 37 0.52 17.18 -4.80
CA LEU A 37 0.20 15.89 -4.19
C LEU A 37 -0.84 16.04 -3.08
N THR A 38 -1.85 15.18 -3.11
CA THR A 38 -2.85 15.06 -2.03
C THR A 38 -2.22 14.56 -0.74
N ALA A 39 -2.88 14.80 0.40
CA ALA A 39 -2.40 14.31 1.70
C ALA A 39 -2.22 12.77 1.73
N LYS A 40 -3.14 12.02 1.11
CA LYS A 40 -3.05 10.56 1.00
C LYS A 40 -1.82 10.12 0.20
N GLN A 41 -1.54 10.79 -0.92
CA GLN A 41 -0.36 10.50 -1.74
C GLN A 41 0.94 10.79 -0.98
N LYS A 42 1.04 11.95 -0.32
CA LYS A 42 2.21 12.31 0.50
C LYS A 42 2.45 11.30 1.61
N TYR A 43 1.40 10.90 2.34
CA TYR A 43 1.50 9.89 3.38
C TYR A 43 1.99 8.55 2.83
N SER A 44 1.40 8.09 1.73
CA SER A 44 1.77 6.81 1.12
C SER A 44 3.24 6.81 0.69
N MET A 45 3.73 7.91 0.11
CA MET A 45 5.15 8.04 -0.27
C MET A 45 6.07 8.00 0.96
N LEU A 46 5.73 8.73 2.03
CA LEU A 46 6.55 8.74 3.25
C LEU A 46 6.55 7.37 3.95
N ALA A 47 5.41 6.69 3.96
CA ALA A 47 5.28 5.36 4.56
C ALA A 47 6.15 4.32 3.83
N SER A 48 6.14 4.30 2.49
CA SER A 48 6.98 3.39 1.71
C SER A 48 8.47 3.76 1.76
N TRP A 49 8.79 5.05 1.86
CA TRP A 49 10.17 5.54 1.91
C TRP A 49 10.94 5.11 3.18
N ARG A 50 10.25 4.87 4.29
CA ARG A 50 10.89 4.46 5.56
C ARG A 50 11.72 3.18 5.44
N GLY A 51 11.30 2.23 4.59
CA GLY A 51 12.07 1.01 4.33
C GLY A 51 13.27 1.28 3.42
N ILE A 52 13.01 1.96 2.30
CA ILE A 52 14.03 2.26 1.27
C ILE A 52 15.18 3.09 1.85
N SER A 53 14.86 4.11 2.65
CA SER A 53 15.87 4.99 3.26
C SER A 53 16.87 4.26 4.17
N ARG A 54 16.49 3.11 4.75
CA ARG A 54 17.39 2.30 5.60
C ARG A 54 18.34 1.42 4.81
N ALA A 55 17.98 1.08 3.58
CA ALA A 55 18.72 0.19 2.70
C ALA A 55 19.03 0.89 1.37
N MET A 56 19.45 2.16 1.45
CA MET A 56 19.54 3.04 0.28
C MET A 56 20.54 2.54 -0.76
N GLU A 57 21.67 1.99 -0.34
CA GLU A 57 22.70 1.45 -1.22
C GLU A 57 22.19 0.24 -2.01
N SER A 58 21.73 -0.80 -1.32
CA SER A 58 21.23 -2.02 -1.99
C SER A 58 19.98 -1.74 -2.83
N THR A 59 19.07 -0.90 -2.36
CA THR A 59 17.89 -0.49 -3.14
C THR A 59 18.30 0.30 -4.38
N GLY A 60 19.28 1.19 -4.25
CA GLY A 60 19.83 1.95 -5.38
C GLY A 60 20.41 1.03 -6.45
N VAL A 61 21.26 0.07 -6.07
CA VAL A 61 21.80 -0.92 -7.01
C VAL A 61 20.68 -1.66 -7.75
N THR A 62 19.68 -2.17 -7.03
CA THR A 62 18.54 -2.88 -7.64
C THR A 62 17.72 -2.01 -8.58
N MET A 63 17.65 -0.69 -8.37
CA MET A 63 16.91 0.23 -9.25
C MET A 63 17.62 0.55 -10.56
N PHE A 64 18.94 0.34 -10.65
CA PHE A 64 19.76 0.63 -11.84
C PHE A 64 20.20 -0.62 -12.62
N LEU A 65 19.72 -1.81 -12.22
CA LEU A 65 19.88 -3.07 -12.93
C LEU A 65 18.65 -3.35 -13.81
#